data_AF-A0A2H0VCJ6-F1
#
_entry.id   AF-A0A2H0VCJ6-F1
#
_cell.length_a   1.000
_cell.length_b   1.000
_cell.length_c   1.000
_cell.angle_alpha   90.00
_cell.angle_beta   90.00
_cell.angle_gamma   90.00
#
_symmetry.space_group_name_H-M   'P 1'
#
loop_
_entity.id
_entity.type
_entity.pdbx_description
1 polymer ?
#
loop_
_entity_poly.entity_id
_entity_poly.type
_entity_poly.pdbx_seq_one_letter_code
_entity_poly.pdbx_strand_id
1 'polypeptide(L)'
;MLVFAFAGVIGETLFSEWWKAFYTKSFWAYKVEAVAHSYTSFLNFIPWAIGGMLFLNILGITAGATLNYRAIAAAEIPFYLIFALALLVGLLIQWIVFHSAGINKFKHASLSNYLFFIFPFLLALAVCVLVYSPNFVGIAVAFGILGAFFEYLFGKACELFISKKLWTYKYLTIDNDHFTPLSLVPFSLAGFYFWGIALLLQSLLKNFFAIIKVL
;
A
#
# COMPACT_ATOMS: atom_id res chain seq x y z
N MET A 1 10.18 -3.91 12.77
CA MET A 1 9.52 -2.62 13.05
C MET A 1 10.13 -1.46 12.26
N LEU A 2 11.42 -1.12 12.47
CA LEU A 2 12.08 -0.01 11.73
C LEU A 2 11.94 -0.14 10.20
N VAL A 3 12.18 -1.33 9.64
CA VAL A 3 12.05 -1.55 8.20
C VAL A 3 10.65 -1.20 7.67
N PHE A 4 9.59 -1.50 8.43
CA PHE A 4 8.22 -1.15 8.03
C PHE A 4 7.92 0.34 8.15
N ALA A 5 8.50 1.03 9.14
CA ALA A 5 8.39 2.49 9.22
C ALA A 5 8.96 3.16 7.96
N PHE A 6 10.20 2.82 7.60
CA PHE A 6 10.86 3.38 6.41
C PHE A 6 10.15 2.96 5.12
N ALA A 7 9.79 1.69 5.00
CA ALA A 7 9.06 1.19 3.85
C ALA A 7 7.74 1.94 3.65
N GLY A 8 6.95 2.15 4.72
CA GLY A 8 5.69 2.88 4.63
C GLY A 8 5.86 4.31 4.12
N VAL A 9 6.85 5.04 4.66
CA VAL A 9 7.18 6.41 4.22
C VAL A 9 7.62 6.44 2.75
N ILE A 10 8.43 5.46 2.32
CA ILE A 10 8.84 5.31 0.92
C ILE A 10 7.62 5.03 0.03
N GLY A 11 6.77 4.07 0.42
CA GLY A 11 5.56 3.72 -0.31
C GLY A 11 4.60 4.90 -0.45
N GLU A 12 4.39 5.67 0.61
CA GLU A 12 3.57 6.88 0.63
C GLU A 12 4.11 7.96 -0.32
N THR A 13 5.43 8.14 -0.33
CA THR A 13 6.13 9.07 -1.23
C THR A 13 5.97 8.65 -2.69
N LEU A 14 6.23 7.37 -2.99
CA LEU A 14 6.08 6.84 -4.35
C LEU A 14 4.64 6.92 -4.85
N PHE A 15 3.66 6.62 -3.99
CA PHE A 15 2.25 6.76 -4.32
C PHE A 15 1.90 8.23 -4.62
N SER A 16 2.40 9.18 -3.83
CA SER A 16 2.13 10.60 -4.02
C SER A 16 2.73 11.16 -5.31
N GLU A 17 3.95 10.72 -5.66
CA GLU A 17 4.59 11.08 -6.93
C GLU A 17 3.83 10.49 -8.12
N TRP A 18 3.47 9.21 -8.03
CA TRP A 18 2.65 8.58 -9.06
C TRP A 18 1.31 9.29 -9.22
N TRP A 19 0.63 9.64 -8.12
CA TRP A 19 -0.63 10.40 -8.16
C TRP A 19 -0.50 11.72 -8.92
N LYS A 20 0.57 12.48 -8.71
CA LYS A 20 0.81 13.77 -9.39
C LYS A 20 0.98 13.66 -10.90
N ALA A 21 1.45 12.52 -11.40
CA ALA A 21 1.50 12.29 -12.84
C ALA A 21 0.07 12.32 -13.43
N PHE A 22 -0.92 11.82 -12.69
CA PHE A 22 -2.30 11.66 -13.16
C PHE A 22 -3.18 12.86 -12.82
N TYR A 23 -3.06 13.46 -11.64
CA TYR A 23 -4.02 14.46 -11.15
C TYR A 23 -3.38 15.80 -10.81
N THR A 24 -4.19 16.87 -10.84
CA THR A 24 -3.73 18.24 -10.55
C THR A 24 -3.64 18.55 -9.05
N LYS A 25 -4.53 17.99 -8.22
CA LYS A 25 -4.46 18.12 -6.76
C LYS A 25 -3.79 16.88 -6.17
N SER A 26 -3.07 17.06 -5.07
CA SER A 26 -2.50 15.95 -4.32
C SER A 26 -3.63 15.09 -3.71
N PHE A 27 -3.37 13.79 -3.51
CA PHE A 27 -4.36 12.89 -2.92
C PHE A 27 -4.64 13.26 -1.46
N TRP A 28 -3.56 13.40 -0.68
CA TRP A 28 -3.52 14.01 0.66
C TRP A 28 -2.47 15.12 0.71
N ALA A 29 -2.42 15.85 1.82
CA ALA A 29 -1.33 16.75 2.14
C ALA A 29 -1.11 16.79 3.66
N TYR A 30 0.10 16.47 4.10
CA TYR A 30 0.50 16.57 5.51
C TYR A 30 0.67 18.04 5.93
N LYS A 31 0.30 18.37 7.17
CA LYS A 31 0.27 19.73 7.71
C LYS A 31 1.23 19.95 8.88
N VAL A 32 1.65 18.87 9.54
CA VAL A 32 2.53 18.92 10.70
C VAL A 32 3.78 18.11 10.42
N GLU A 33 4.96 18.71 10.68
CA GLU A 33 6.28 18.08 10.42
C GLU A 33 6.38 17.45 9.02
N ALA A 34 5.80 18.16 8.05
CA ALA A 34 5.71 17.70 6.68
C ALA A 34 7.10 17.61 6.03
N VAL A 35 7.33 16.52 5.32
CA VAL A 35 8.55 16.26 4.56
C VAL A 35 8.22 15.85 3.12
N ALA A 36 9.22 15.87 2.24
CA ALA A 36 9.08 15.50 0.82
C ALA A 36 7.86 16.14 0.15
N HIS A 37 7.82 17.48 0.04
CA HIS A 37 6.70 18.22 -0.57
C HIS A 37 5.32 17.99 0.09
N SER A 38 5.31 17.70 1.40
CA SER A 38 4.09 17.41 2.18
C SER A 38 3.39 16.10 1.79
N TYR A 39 4.12 15.15 1.20
CA TYR A 39 3.61 13.80 0.96
C TYR A 39 3.55 12.96 2.21
N THR A 40 4.41 13.25 3.18
CA THR A 40 4.53 12.47 4.41
C THR A 40 4.98 13.36 5.57
N SER A 41 5.06 12.79 6.77
CA SER A 41 5.46 13.46 8.01
C SER A 41 6.35 12.55 8.84
N PHE A 42 7.27 13.12 9.62
CA PHE A 42 8.05 12.35 10.60
C PHE A 42 7.16 11.62 11.61
N LEU A 43 6.00 12.19 11.93
CA LEU A 43 5.01 11.57 12.82
C LEU A 43 4.40 10.29 12.22
N ASN A 44 4.58 10.05 10.92
CA ASN A 44 3.98 8.92 10.22
C ASN A 44 4.83 7.64 10.28
N PHE A 45 6.08 7.72 10.74
CA PHE A 45 6.95 6.54 10.90
C PHE A 45 6.35 5.50 11.86
N ILE A 46 5.81 5.95 13.00
CA ILE A 46 5.23 5.07 14.01
C ILE A 46 3.96 4.38 13.47
N PRO A 47 2.96 5.11 12.93
CA PRO A 47 1.80 4.51 12.27
C PRO A 47 2.17 3.49 11.19
N TRP A 48 3.15 3.78 10.34
CA TRP A 48 3.59 2.83 9.32
C TRP A 48 4.25 1.58 9.91
N ALA A 49 5.08 1.72 10.95
CA ALA A 49 5.64 0.59 11.67
C ALA A 49 4.53 -0.30 12.28
N ILE A 50 3.56 0.31 12.97
CA ILE A 50 2.43 -0.40 13.59
C ILE A 50 1.58 -1.05 12.51
N GLY A 51 1.26 -0.34 11.43
CA GLY A 51 0.52 -0.85 10.29
C GLY A 51 1.18 -2.07 9.68
N GLY A 52 2.49 -2.01 9.39
CA GLY A 52 3.24 -3.16 8.88
C GLY A 52 3.16 -4.38 9.81
N MET A 53 3.28 -4.18 11.13
CA MET A 53 3.13 -5.25 12.11
C MET A 53 1.69 -5.78 12.19
N LEU A 54 0.70 -4.90 12.11
CA LEU A 54 -0.72 -5.27 12.08
C LEU A 54 -1.03 -6.13 10.86
N PHE A 55 -0.52 -5.76 9.68
CA PHE A 55 -0.69 -6.55 8.46
C PHE A 55 -0.11 -7.95 8.58
N LEU A 56 1.07 -8.10 9.20
CA LEU A 56 1.63 -9.41 9.50
C LEU A 56 0.79 -10.22 10.48
N ASN A 57 0.19 -9.58 11.49
CA ASN A 57 -0.70 -10.26 12.42
C ASN A 57 -2.01 -10.70 11.76
N ILE A 58 -2.61 -9.84 10.92
CA ILE A 58 -3.77 -10.19 10.10
C ILE A 58 -3.42 -11.40 9.23
N LEU A 59 -2.25 -11.39 8.59
CA LEU A 59 -1.77 -12.54 7.85
C LEU A 59 -1.63 -13.76 8.74
N GLY A 60 -1.00 -13.69 9.91
CA GLY A 60 -0.88 -14.84 10.81
C GLY A 60 -2.23 -15.44 11.23
N ILE A 61 -3.22 -14.59 11.53
CA ILE A 61 -4.56 -15.02 11.94
C ILE A 61 -5.37 -15.58 10.76
N THR A 62 -5.39 -14.87 9.63
CA THR A 62 -6.10 -15.32 8.42
C THR A 62 -5.41 -16.50 7.75
N ALA A 63 -4.09 -16.56 7.82
CA ALA A 63 -3.26 -17.70 7.43
C ALA A 63 -3.63 -18.96 8.20
N GLY A 64 -3.73 -18.85 9.52
CA GLY A 64 -4.07 -19.99 10.38
C GLY A 64 -5.52 -20.45 10.24
N ALA A 65 -6.44 -19.53 9.91
CA ALA A 65 -7.87 -19.81 9.89
C ALA A 65 -8.43 -20.20 8.50
N THR A 66 -7.89 -19.67 7.40
CA THR A 66 -8.51 -19.80 6.06
C THR A 66 -7.55 -20.11 4.93
N LEU A 67 -6.26 -19.79 5.03
CA LEU A 67 -5.27 -20.22 4.04
C LEU A 67 -4.79 -21.63 4.40
N ASN A 68 -5.01 -22.57 3.50
CA ASN A 68 -4.32 -23.85 3.56
C ASN A 68 -2.82 -23.55 3.70
N TYR A 69 -2.14 -24.04 4.74
CA TYR A 69 -0.72 -23.76 4.99
C TYR A 69 0.16 -24.05 3.75
N ARG A 70 -0.31 -24.94 2.87
CA ARG A 70 0.25 -25.20 1.53
C ARG A 70 0.21 -24.02 0.55
N ALA A 71 -0.77 -23.12 0.61
CA ALA A 71 -0.85 -21.92 -0.23
C ALA A 71 0.15 -20.84 0.22
N ILE A 72 0.44 -20.77 1.51
CA ILE A 72 1.50 -19.91 2.08
C ILE A 72 2.87 -20.50 1.81
N ALA A 73 3.01 -21.82 1.95
CA ALA A 73 4.22 -22.54 1.56
C ALA A 73 4.46 -22.49 0.03
N ALA A 74 3.40 -22.47 -0.80
CA ALA A 74 3.51 -22.25 -2.24
C ALA A 74 3.78 -20.77 -2.59
N ALA A 75 3.41 -19.82 -1.73
CA ALA A 75 3.83 -18.41 -1.83
C ALA A 75 5.32 -18.20 -1.51
N GLU A 76 6.05 -19.25 -1.07
CA GLU A 76 7.52 -19.28 -1.10
C GLU A 76 8.07 -19.33 -2.54
N ILE A 77 7.27 -19.72 -3.56
CA ILE A 77 7.52 -19.31 -4.94
C ILE A 77 7.41 -17.79 -4.93
N PRO A 78 8.46 -17.04 -5.32
CA PRO A 78 8.69 -15.67 -4.84
C PRO A 78 7.51 -14.75 -5.12
N PHE A 79 6.59 -14.66 -4.15
CA PHE A 79 5.38 -13.83 -4.20
C PHE A 79 5.73 -12.40 -4.57
N TYR A 80 6.79 -11.87 -3.96
CA TYR A 80 7.29 -10.54 -4.24
C TYR A 80 7.73 -10.38 -5.70
N LEU A 81 8.25 -11.41 -6.38
CA LEU A 81 8.58 -11.36 -7.80
C LEU A 81 7.31 -11.39 -8.66
N ILE A 82 6.36 -12.30 -8.39
CA ILE A 82 5.12 -12.38 -9.17
C ILE A 82 4.31 -11.10 -9.02
N PHE A 83 4.16 -10.61 -7.79
CA PHE A 83 3.48 -9.35 -7.50
C PHE A 83 4.19 -8.17 -8.17
N ALA A 84 5.52 -8.06 -8.05
CA ALA A 84 6.27 -6.99 -8.69
C ALA A 84 6.20 -7.05 -10.22
N LEU A 85 6.31 -8.23 -10.83
CA LEU A 85 6.20 -8.40 -12.28
C LEU A 85 4.81 -8.03 -12.78
N ALA A 86 3.76 -8.48 -12.11
CA ALA A 86 2.39 -8.12 -12.47
C ALA A 86 2.14 -6.61 -12.32
N LEU A 87 2.68 -6.00 -11.25
CA LEU A 87 2.64 -4.55 -11.06
C LEU A 87 3.38 -3.81 -12.17
N LEU A 88 4.59 -4.25 -12.54
CA LEU A 88 5.38 -3.65 -13.62
C LEU A 88 4.69 -3.77 -14.99
N VAL A 89 4.08 -4.91 -15.30
CA VAL A 89 3.28 -5.09 -16.51
C VAL A 89 2.08 -4.15 -16.50
N GLY A 90 1.39 -4.04 -15.37
CA GLY A 90 0.27 -3.10 -15.21
C GLY A 90 0.70 -1.65 -15.40
N LEU A 91 1.83 -1.25 -14.80
CA LEU A 91 2.43 0.07 -14.95
C LEU A 91 2.85 0.34 -16.40
N LEU A 92 3.40 -0.65 -17.09
CA LEU A 92 3.76 -0.53 -18.50
C LEU A 92 2.51 -0.32 -19.38
N ILE A 93 1.46 -1.11 -19.18
CA ILE A 93 0.18 -0.94 -19.90
C ILE A 93 -0.38 0.46 -19.61
N GLN A 94 -0.40 0.88 -18.34
CA GLN A 94 -0.86 2.19 -17.94
C GLN A 94 -0.03 3.29 -18.61
N TRP A 95 1.30 3.16 -18.64
CA TRP A 95 2.19 4.12 -19.28
C TRP A 95 1.93 4.23 -20.79
N ILE A 96 1.76 3.11 -21.50
CA ILE A 96 1.43 3.08 -22.94
C ILE A 96 0.11 3.81 -23.20
N VAL A 97 -0.93 3.50 -22.43
CA VAL A 97 -2.27 4.11 -22.57
C VAL A 97 -2.24 5.59 -22.19
N PHE A 98 -1.48 5.96 -21.16
CA PHE A 98 -1.34 7.34 -20.71
C PHE A 98 -0.72 8.24 -21.78
N HIS A 99 0.32 7.75 -22.46
CA HIS A 99 0.99 8.50 -23.53
C HIS A 99 0.20 8.50 -24.84
N SER A 100 -0.53 7.43 -25.16
CA SER A 100 -1.31 7.36 -26.40
C SER A 100 -2.60 8.18 -26.35
N ALA A 101 -3.27 8.27 -25.19
CA ALA A 101 -4.52 9.00 -25.03
C ALA A 101 -4.35 10.50 -24.72
N GLY A 102 -3.12 10.97 -24.50
CA GLY A 102 -2.78 12.35 -24.15
C GLY A 102 -2.95 12.66 -22.65
N ILE A 103 -1.91 13.26 -22.06
CA ILE A 103 -1.78 13.53 -20.62
C ILE A 103 -2.99 14.27 -20.03
N ASN A 104 -3.54 15.23 -20.77
CA ASN A 104 -4.63 16.10 -20.28
C ASN A 104 -5.92 15.33 -19.97
N LYS A 105 -6.14 14.17 -20.60
CA LYS A 105 -7.33 13.33 -20.36
C LYS A 105 -7.41 12.84 -18.91
N PHE A 106 -6.27 12.60 -18.28
CA PHE A 106 -6.21 11.98 -16.95
C PHE A 106 -6.21 13.01 -15.81
N LYS A 107 -5.98 14.29 -16.11
CA LYS A 107 -5.88 15.38 -15.12
C LYS A 107 -7.16 15.67 -14.34
N HIS A 108 -8.32 15.25 -14.85
CA HIS A 108 -9.60 15.36 -14.16
C HIS A 108 -9.86 14.16 -13.24
N ALA A 109 -10.30 14.42 -12.01
CA ALA A 109 -10.73 13.36 -11.13
C ALA A 109 -12.10 12.83 -11.57
N SER A 110 -12.10 11.62 -12.12
CA SER A 110 -13.29 10.85 -12.48
C SER A 110 -13.12 9.41 -12.01
N LEU A 111 -14.21 8.67 -11.85
CA LEU A 111 -14.15 7.25 -11.49
C LEU A 111 -13.32 6.45 -12.51
N SER A 112 -13.48 6.73 -13.81
CA SER A 112 -12.71 6.07 -14.87
C SER A 112 -11.21 6.33 -14.73
N ASN A 113 -10.81 7.59 -14.49
CA ASN A 113 -9.40 7.93 -14.31
C ASN A 113 -8.85 7.29 -13.02
N TYR A 114 -9.65 7.22 -11.95
CA TYR A 114 -9.27 6.52 -10.72
C TYR A 114 -9.09 5.02 -10.92
N LEU A 115 -10.01 4.35 -11.61
CA LEU A 115 -9.88 2.94 -11.97
C LEU A 115 -8.64 2.68 -12.83
N PHE A 116 -8.35 3.58 -13.77
CA PHE A 116 -7.13 3.53 -14.56
C PHE A 116 -5.88 3.74 -13.71
N PHE A 117 -5.91 4.67 -12.75
CA PHE A 117 -4.81 4.90 -11.81
C PHE A 117 -4.50 3.65 -10.98
N ILE A 118 -5.52 2.98 -10.43
CA ILE A 118 -5.34 1.76 -9.62
C ILE A 118 -5.19 0.47 -10.42
N PHE A 119 -5.33 0.52 -11.75
CA PHE A 119 -5.30 -0.66 -12.62
C PHE A 119 -4.09 -1.58 -12.39
N PRO A 120 -2.84 -1.08 -12.25
CA PRO A 120 -1.70 -1.96 -12.02
C PRO A 120 -1.82 -2.80 -10.75
N PHE A 121 -2.48 -2.27 -9.73
CA PHE A 121 -2.73 -2.98 -8.47
C PHE A 121 -3.83 -4.02 -8.62
N LEU A 122 -4.90 -3.68 -9.34
CA LEU A 122 -5.97 -4.63 -9.64
C LEU A 122 -5.44 -5.81 -10.46
N LEU A 123 -4.55 -5.54 -11.42
CA LEU A 123 -3.86 -6.57 -12.20
C LEU A 123 -2.96 -7.44 -11.32
N ALA A 124 -2.13 -6.83 -10.46
CA ALA A 124 -1.27 -7.58 -9.54
C ALA A 124 -2.07 -8.48 -8.59
N LEU A 125 -3.17 -7.96 -8.02
CA LEU A 125 -4.09 -8.74 -7.19
C LEU A 125 -4.74 -9.88 -7.98
N ALA A 126 -5.22 -9.62 -9.20
CA ALA A 126 -5.83 -10.64 -10.04
C ALA A 126 -4.85 -11.77 -10.36
N VAL A 127 -3.59 -11.45 -10.69
CA VAL A 127 -2.53 -12.46 -10.89
C VAL A 127 -2.29 -13.25 -9.62
N CYS A 128 -2.21 -12.61 -8.45
CA CYS A 128 -2.04 -13.32 -7.19
C CYS A 128 -3.21 -14.26 -6.88
N VAL A 129 -4.44 -13.85 -7.19
CA VAL A 129 -5.64 -14.69 -7.04
C VAL A 129 -5.58 -15.93 -7.93
N LEU A 130 -5.16 -15.75 -9.19
CA LEU A 130 -5.07 -16.84 -10.17
C LEU A 130 -3.92 -17.81 -9.86
N VAL A 131 -2.78 -17.30 -9.41
CA VAL A 131 -1.58 -18.11 -9.16
C VAL A 131 -1.61 -18.78 -7.78
N TYR A 132 -2.07 -18.07 -6.75
CA TYR A 132 -1.97 -18.54 -5.36
C TYR A 132 -3.30 -19.00 -4.78
N SER A 133 -4.28 -18.10 -4.66
CA SER A 133 -5.59 -18.43 -4.07
C SER A 133 -6.61 -17.30 -4.20
N PRO A 134 -7.92 -17.60 -4.38
CA PRO A 134 -9.00 -16.61 -4.26
C PRO A 134 -9.07 -15.92 -2.89
N ASN A 135 -8.51 -16.53 -1.83
CA ASN A 135 -8.46 -15.92 -0.50
C ASN A 135 -7.68 -14.59 -0.48
N PHE A 136 -6.81 -14.34 -1.47
CA PHE A 136 -6.11 -13.06 -1.61
C PHE A 136 -7.07 -11.87 -1.78
N VAL A 137 -8.27 -12.07 -2.33
CA VAL A 137 -9.30 -11.03 -2.37
C VAL A 137 -9.73 -10.64 -0.96
N GLY A 138 -10.01 -11.63 -0.11
CA GLY A 138 -10.40 -11.40 1.29
C GLY A 138 -9.30 -10.69 2.08
N ILE A 139 -8.03 -11.08 1.86
CA ILE A 139 -6.87 -10.42 2.48
C ILE A 139 -6.76 -8.97 2.02
N ALA A 140 -6.89 -8.70 0.72
CA ALA A 140 -6.85 -7.35 0.17
C ALA A 140 -7.94 -6.46 0.79
N VAL A 141 -9.16 -6.97 0.90
CA VAL A 141 -10.30 -6.25 1.50
C VAL A 141 -10.06 -5.99 2.98
N ALA A 142 -9.64 -7.00 3.74
CA ALA A 142 -9.32 -6.86 5.16
C ALA A 142 -8.23 -5.82 5.40
N PHE A 143 -7.18 -5.83 4.59
CA PHE A 143 -6.10 -4.85 4.65
C PHE A 143 -6.58 -3.44 4.36
N GLY A 144 -7.38 -3.27 3.30
CA GLY A 144 -7.93 -1.97 2.92
C GLY A 144 -8.79 -1.36 4.01
N ILE A 145 -9.76 -2.14 4.52
CA ILE A 145 -10.69 -1.68 5.56
C ILE A 145 -9.96 -1.35 6.85
N LEU A 146 -9.09 -2.25 7.34
CA LEU A 146 -8.38 -2.02 8.60
C LEU A 146 -7.39 -0.87 8.48
N GLY A 147 -6.64 -0.77 7.38
CA GLY A 147 -5.73 0.35 7.14
C GLY A 147 -6.46 1.69 7.14
N ALA A 148 -7.54 1.79 6.37
CA ALA A 148 -8.38 2.99 6.31
C ALA A 148 -8.99 3.36 7.68
N PHE A 149 -9.45 2.36 8.45
CA PHE A 149 -10.01 2.57 9.77
C PHE A 149 -8.97 3.08 10.77
N PHE A 150 -7.79 2.44 10.84
CA PHE A 150 -6.73 2.86 11.75
C PHE A 150 -6.13 4.20 11.37
N GLU A 151 -6.00 4.48 10.07
CA GLU A 151 -5.57 5.79 9.60
C GLU A 151 -6.57 6.88 10.04
N TYR A 152 -7.87 6.65 9.84
CA TYR A 152 -8.91 7.57 10.32
C TYR A 152 -8.80 7.82 11.84
N LEU A 153 -8.76 6.76 12.64
CA LEU A 153 -8.64 6.87 14.10
C LEU A 153 -7.37 7.62 14.52
N PHE A 154 -6.24 7.32 13.86
CA PHE A 154 -4.98 8.00 14.13
C PHE A 154 -5.07 9.50 13.80
N GLY A 155 -5.68 9.85 12.66
CA GLY A 155 -5.93 11.24 12.27
C GLY A 155 -6.76 12.00 13.31
N LYS A 156 -7.83 11.37 13.83
CA LYS A 156 -8.66 11.94 14.90
C LYS A 156 -7.92 12.08 16.22
N ALA A 157 -7.12 11.07 16.58
CA ALA A 157 -6.29 11.13 17.78
C ALA A 157 -5.28 12.28 17.67
N CYS A 158 -4.60 12.45 16.53
CA CYS A 158 -3.72 13.58 16.31
C CYS A 158 -4.48 14.91 16.43
N GLU A 159 -5.62 15.07 15.77
CA GLU A 159 -6.43 16.30 15.88
C GLU A 159 -6.76 16.63 17.34
N LEU A 160 -7.10 15.63 18.16
CA LEU A 160 -7.38 15.81 19.58
C LEU A 160 -6.13 16.21 20.38
N PHE A 161 -5.02 15.50 20.21
CA PHE A 161 -3.83 15.68 21.05
C PHE A 161 -2.94 16.85 20.65
N ILE A 162 -2.87 17.21 19.36
CA ILE A 162 -2.04 18.31 18.85
C ILE A 162 -2.87 19.50 18.35
N SER A 163 -4.20 19.45 18.49
CA SER A 163 -5.15 20.49 18.05
C SER A 163 -5.02 20.87 16.56
N LYS A 164 -4.44 19.98 15.75
CA LYS A 164 -4.16 20.17 14.33
C LYS A 164 -4.39 18.87 13.57
N LYS A 165 -4.94 18.96 12.37
CA LYS A 165 -5.04 17.82 11.46
C LYS A 165 -3.66 17.46 10.95
N LEU A 166 -3.26 16.20 11.08
CA LEU A 166 -1.95 15.74 10.62
C LEU A 166 -1.87 15.74 9.09
N TRP A 167 -2.93 15.30 8.41
CA TRP A 167 -3.09 15.41 6.96
C TRP A 167 -4.52 15.84 6.61
N THR A 168 -4.72 16.21 5.34
CA THR A 168 -6.05 16.45 4.77
C THR A 168 -6.15 15.79 3.40
N TYR A 169 -7.22 15.05 3.17
CA TYR A 169 -7.58 14.52 1.86
C TYR A 169 -8.16 15.60 0.94
N LYS A 170 -8.14 15.37 -0.38
CA LYS A 170 -8.65 16.33 -1.38
C LYS A 170 -9.77 15.83 -2.27
N TYR A 171 -10.09 14.55 -2.21
CA TYR A 171 -11.04 13.90 -3.10
C TYR A 171 -12.03 13.05 -2.30
N LEU A 172 -13.33 13.21 -2.62
CA LEU A 172 -14.45 12.48 -1.98
C LEU A 172 -14.33 12.42 -0.46
N THR A 173 -14.06 13.57 0.15
CA THR A 173 -13.73 13.63 1.56
C THR A 173 -14.96 13.59 2.46
N ILE A 174 -14.77 13.03 3.66
CA ILE A 174 -15.77 12.95 4.72
C ILE A 174 -15.10 13.43 6.03
N ASP A 175 -15.90 13.88 6.99
CA ASP A 175 -15.44 14.37 8.31
C ASP A 175 -14.38 15.48 8.18
N ASN A 176 -14.70 16.53 7.43
CA ASN A 176 -13.83 17.67 7.21
C ASN A 176 -12.43 17.28 6.68
N ASP A 177 -12.37 16.51 5.59
CA ASP A 177 -11.12 16.09 4.95
C ASP A 177 -10.25 15.09 5.73
N HIS A 178 -10.75 14.47 6.80
CA HIS A 178 -10.01 13.43 7.53
C HIS A 178 -10.04 12.06 6.88
N PHE A 179 -11.07 11.78 6.08
CA PHE A 179 -11.27 10.48 5.47
C PHE A 179 -11.64 10.60 4.00
N THR A 180 -11.24 9.60 3.22
CA THR A 180 -11.77 9.36 1.88
C THR A 180 -11.90 7.85 1.65
N PRO A 181 -13.02 7.36 1.10
CA PRO A 181 -13.16 5.95 0.73
C PRO A 181 -12.16 5.54 -0.37
N LEU A 182 -11.59 6.50 -1.10
CA LEU A 182 -10.54 6.23 -2.09
C LEU A 182 -9.24 5.70 -1.46
N SER A 183 -9.06 5.85 -0.15
CA SER A 183 -7.87 5.36 0.56
C SER A 183 -7.84 3.83 0.74
N LEU A 184 -9.00 3.16 0.60
CA LEU A 184 -9.12 1.72 0.80
C LEU A 184 -8.16 0.92 -0.12
N VAL A 185 -8.08 1.28 -1.40
CA VAL A 185 -7.23 0.57 -2.36
C VAL A 185 -5.73 0.79 -2.08
N PRO A 186 -5.25 2.03 -1.85
CA PRO A 186 -3.90 2.27 -1.35
C PRO A 186 -3.55 1.48 -0.08
N PHE A 187 -4.48 1.34 0.88
CA PHE A 187 -4.22 0.54 2.09
C PHE A 187 -4.17 -0.96 1.82
N SER A 188 -5.02 -1.49 0.93
CA SER A 188 -4.91 -2.87 0.46
C SER A 188 -3.54 -3.14 -0.14
N LEU A 189 -3.04 -2.21 -0.96
CA LEU A 189 -1.71 -2.28 -1.56
C LEU A 189 -0.60 -2.25 -0.50
N ALA A 190 -0.68 -1.32 0.46
CA ALA A 190 0.32 -1.19 1.51
C ALA A 190 0.49 -2.52 2.27
N GLY A 191 -0.61 -3.24 2.54
CA GLY A 191 -0.54 -4.56 3.16
C GLY A 191 0.24 -5.59 2.34
N PHE A 192 0.00 -5.70 1.02
CA PHE A 192 0.79 -6.58 0.15
C PHE A 192 2.25 -6.17 0.03
N TYR A 193 2.50 -4.86 -0.02
CA TYR A 193 3.86 -4.31 -0.04
C TYR A 193 4.63 -4.68 1.24
N PHE A 194 4.03 -4.50 2.42
CA PHE A 194 4.65 -4.91 3.68
C PHE A 194 4.85 -6.41 3.77
N TRP A 195 3.92 -7.20 3.27
CA TRP A 195 4.09 -8.65 3.20
C TRP A 195 5.27 -9.05 2.31
N GLY A 196 5.38 -8.45 1.12
CA GLY A 196 6.52 -8.67 0.21
C GLY A 196 7.86 -8.33 0.86
N ILE A 197 7.93 -7.21 1.59
CA ILE A 197 9.14 -6.84 2.35
C ILE A 197 9.47 -7.88 3.43
N ALA A 198 8.46 -8.36 4.16
CA ALA A 198 8.68 -9.35 5.20
C ALA A 198 9.26 -10.66 4.62
N LEU A 199 8.72 -11.13 3.48
CA LEU A 199 9.23 -12.31 2.78
C LEU A 199 10.65 -12.12 2.26
N LEU A 200 10.96 -10.95 1.71
CA LEU A 200 12.31 -10.61 1.26
C LEU A 200 13.31 -10.64 2.42
N LEU A 201 12.97 -10.01 3.55
CA LEU A 201 13.81 -10.02 4.75
C LEU A 201 14.03 -11.45 5.27
N GLN A 202 12.98 -12.26 5.33
CA GLN A 202 13.08 -13.66 5.76
C GLN A 202 14.03 -14.46 4.86
N SER A 203 13.92 -14.29 3.54
CA SER A 203 14.81 -14.94 2.56
C SER A 203 16.27 -14.52 2.72
N LEU A 204 16.52 -13.21 2.84
CA LEU A 204 17.88 -12.68 3.04
C LEU A 204 18.51 -13.20 4.33
N LEU A 205 17.76 -13.20 5.44
CA LEU A 205 18.23 -13.71 6.72
C LEU A 205 18.53 -15.22 6.66
N LYS A 206 17.65 -16.01 6.05
CA LYS A 206 17.86 -17.46 5.86
C LYS A 206 19.16 -17.75 5.11
N ASN A 207 19.41 -17.01 4.02
CA ASN A 207 20.62 -17.17 3.22
C ASN A 207 21.88 -16.72 3.97
N PHE A 208 21.80 -15.60 4.70
CA PHE A 208 22.90 -15.10 5.53
C PHE A 208 23.32 -16.12 6.59
N PHE A 209 22.37 -16.68 7.33
CA PHE A 209 22.66 -17.71 8.34
C PHE A 209 23.13 -19.04 7.73
N ALA A 210 22.70 -19.38 6.50
CA ALA A 210 23.21 -20.55 5.79
C ALA A 210 24.70 -20.37 5.43
N ILE A 211 25.09 -19.18 4.98
CA ILE A 211 26.49 -18.85 4.68
C ILE A 211 27.36 -18.93 5.94
N ILE A 212 26.89 -18.37 7.07
CA ILE A 212 27.63 -18.43 8.34
C ILE A 212 27.86 -19.87 8.82
N LYS A 213 26.90 -20.78 8.61
CA LYS A 213 27.05 -22.19 9.02
C LYS A 213 28.08 -22.98 8.21
N VAL A 214 28.47 -22.48 7.04
CA VAL A 214 29.44 -23.14 6.14
C VAL A 214 30.87 -22.62 6.36
N LEU A 215 31.02 -21.47 7.04
CA LEU A 215 32.30 -20.87 7.44
C LEU A 215 32.71 -21.33 8.84
#